data_AF-A0AB33YY70-F1
#
_entry.id   AF-A0AB33YY70-F1
#
_cell.length_a   1.000
_cell.length_b   1.000
_cell.length_c   1.000
_cell.angle_alpha   90.00
_cell.angle_beta   90.00
_cell.angle_gamma   90.00
#
_symmetry.space_group_name_H-M   'P 1'
#
loop_
_entity.id
_entity.type
_entity.pdbx_description
1 polymer ?
#
loop_
_entity_poly.entity_id
_entity_poly.type
_entity_poly.pdbx_seq_one_letter_code
_entity_poly.pdbx_strand_id
1 'polypeptide(L)' 'MNAITPPHLKWSADESHTSVPYSVFNDQEVYDLEQARIYNGPTWNFLAADAELPEKGSFKST' A
#
# COMPACT_ATOMS: atom_id res chain seq x y z
N MET A 1 7.77 -9.44 18.89
CA MET A 1 9.19 -9.03 18.86
C MET A 1 9.21 -7.62 18.29
N ASN A 2 9.63 -6.63 19.08
CA ASN A 2 9.70 -5.25 18.60
C ASN A 2 10.86 -5.16 17.61
N ALA A 3 10.54 -5.19 16.31
CA ALA A 3 11.54 -5.01 15.28
C ALA A 3 12.11 -3.59 15.41
N ILE A 4 13.44 -3.50 15.56
CA ILE A 4 14.15 -2.23 15.47
C ILE A 4 13.93 -1.74 14.03
N THR A 5 13.26 -0.60 13.86
CA THR A 5 13.09 0.00 12.55
C THR A 5 14.46 0.27 11.93
N PRO A 6 14.74 -0.24 10.72
CA PRO A 6 16.00 0.03 10.04
C PRO A 6 16.27 1.54 9.96
N PRO A 7 17.54 1.99 10.08
CA PRO A 7 17.85 3.42 10.07
C PRO A 7 17.35 4.15 8.83
N HIS A 8 17.29 3.47 7.69
CA HIS A 8 16.76 4.03 6.45
C HIS A 8 15.24 4.22 6.50
N LEU A 9 14.48 3.41 7.24
CA LEU A 9 13.01 3.54 7.44
C LEU A 9 12.64 4.40 8.66
N LYS A 10 13.61 5.08 9.28
CA LYS A 10 13.36 5.82 10.51
C LYS A 10 12.55 7.08 10.21
N TRP A 11 11.29 7.08 10.65
CA TRP A 11 10.44 8.27 10.62
C TRP A 11 11.01 9.40 11.49
N SER A 12 10.71 10.65 11.14
CA SER A 12 11.10 11.79 11.96
C SER A 12 10.38 11.75 13.30
N ALA A 13 11.05 12.18 14.37
CA ALA A 13 10.48 12.10 15.73
C ALA A 13 9.43 13.20 16.00
N ASP A 14 9.30 14.18 15.10
CA ASP A 14 8.31 15.24 15.22
C ASP A 14 6.94 14.79 14.68
N GLU A 15 5.89 15.10 15.42
CA GLU A 15 4.50 14.72 15.09
C GLU A 15 3.90 15.53 13.92
N SER A 16 4.73 16.27 13.18
CA SER A 16 4.27 17.12 12.08
C SER A 16 3.71 16.32 10.90
N HIS A 17 4.13 15.05 10.76
CA HIS A 17 3.83 14.19 9.61
C HIS A 17 4.17 14.84 8.25
N THR A 18 5.09 15.81 8.23
CA THR A 18 5.51 16.52 7.02
C THR A 18 6.80 16.00 6.40
N SER A 19 7.44 15.02 7.05
CA SER A 19 8.69 14.41 6.61
C SER A 19 8.54 12.90 6.51
N VAL A 20 8.75 12.35 5.31
CA VAL A 20 8.65 10.92 5.01
C VAL A 20 10.04 10.41 4.62
N PRO A 21 10.55 9.31 5.22
CA PRO A 21 11.81 8.70 4.80
C PRO A 21 11.75 8.30 3.33
N TYR A 22 12.77 8.68 2.55
CA TYR A 22 12.79 8.44 1.10
C TYR A 22 12.76 6.94 0.73
N SER A 23 13.36 6.12 1.57
CA SER A 23 13.34 4.64 1.57
C SER A 23 11.95 4.01 1.41
N VAL A 24 10.92 4.63 1.99
CA VAL A 24 9.53 4.14 1.93
C VAL A 24 9.09 3.93 0.47
N PHE A 25 9.63 4.69 -0.46
CA PHE A 25 9.22 4.67 -1.86
C PHE A 25 10.04 3.73 -2.75
N ASN A 26 11.18 3.21 -2.27
CA ASN A 26 12.12 2.47 -3.13
C ASN A 26 12.68 1.18 -2.52
N ASP A 27 12.44 0.90 -1.24
CA ASP A 27 12.93 -0.32 -0.61
C ASP A 27 12.00 -1.51 -0.81
N GLN A 28 12.58 -2.64 -1.22
CA GLN A 28 11.84 -3.88 -1.51
C GLN A 28 11.11 -4.43 -0.27
N GLU A 29 11.70 -4.33 0.91
CA GLU A 29 11.07 -4.80 2.16
C GLU A 29 9.76 -4.05 2.44
N VAL A 30 9.72 -2.74 2.17
CA VAL A 30 8.50 -1.94 2.33
C VAL A 30 7.45 -2.38 1.34
N TYR A 31 7.82 -2.52 0.07
CA TYR A 31 6.92 -3.01 -0.97
C TYR A 31 6.31 -4.37 -0.62
N ASP A 32 7.11 -5.34 -0.17
CA ASP A 32 6.63 -6.67 0.19
C ASP A 32 5.62 -6.61 1.35
N LEU A 33 5.87 -5.74 2.33
CA LEU A 33 4.95 -5.51 3.44
C LEU A 33 3.66 -4.81 3.00
N GLU A 34 3.73 -3.84 2.11
CA GLU A 34 2.55 -3.18 1.53
C GLU A 34 1.71 -4.18 0.73
N GLN A 35 2.36 -5.04 -0.08
CA GLN A 35 1.68 -6.12 -0.79
C GLN A 35 0.94 -7.05 0.17
N ALA A 36 1.57 -7.46 1.27
CA ALA A 36 0.97 -8.40 2.22
C ALA A 36 -0.11 -7.78 3.12
N ARG A 37 0.06 -6.52 3.53
CA ARG A 37 -0.77 -5.90 4.58
C ARG A 37 -1.80 -4.92 4.06
N ILE A 38 -1.57 -4.34 2.88
CA ILE A 38 -2.46 -3.36 2.28
C ILE A 38 -3.12 -3.97 1.05
N TYR A 39 -2.36 -4.23 -0.01
CA TYR A 39 -2.94 -4.57 -1.31
C TYR A 39 -3.59 -5.97 -1.34
N ASN A 40 -2.93 -6.98 -0.77
CA ASN A 40 -3.48 -8.33 -0.57
C ASN A 40 -3.91 -8.56 0.89
N GLY A 41 -4.02 -7.48 1.67
CA GLY A 41 -4.43 -7.51 3.06
C GLY A 41 -5.94 -7.24 3.23
N PRO A 42 -6.38 -6.79 4.41
CA PRO A 42 -7.79 -6.52 4.71
C PRO A 42 -8.29 -5.18 4.15
N THR A 43 -7.78 -4.74 3.00
CA THR A 43 -8.18 -3.49 2.33
C THR A 43 -9.04 -3.77 1.11
N TRP A 44 -10.11 -3.01 0.93
CA TRP A 44 -10.91 -3.03 -0.29
C TRP A 44 -10.22 -2.20 -1.39
N ASN A 45 -9.85 -2.85 -2.49
CA ASN A 45 -9.29 -2.18 -3.67
C ASN A 45 -10.40 -1.96 -4.72
N PHE A 46 -10.39 -0.80 -5.36
CA PHE A 46 -11.33 -0.49 -6.44
C PHE A 46 -11.00 -1.29 -7.71
N LEU A 47 -12.02 -1.84 -8.39
CA LEU A 47 -11.85 -2.63 -9.61
C LEU A 47 -12.64 -2.06 -10.80
N ALA A 48 -13.92 -1.72 -10.58
CA ALA A 48 -14.80 -1.22 -11.62
C ALA A 48 -15.97 -0.43 -11.04
N ALA A 49 -16.51 0.49 -11.84
CA ALA A 49 -17.83 1.06 -11.65
C ALA A 49 -18.91 0.18 -12.31
N ASP A 50 -20.16 0.31 -11.85
CA ASP A 50 -21.31 -0.44 -12.37
C ASP A 50 -21.50 -0.27 -13.89
N ALA A 51 -21.31 0.96 -14.39
CA ALA A 51 -21.42 1.27 -15.81
C ALA A 51 -20.39 0.56 -16.70
N GLU A 52 -19.30 0.01 -16.13
CA GLU A 52 -18.29 -0.75 -16.87
C GLU A 52 -18.71 -2.21 -17.09
N LEU A 53 -19.75 -2.69 -16.39
CA LEU A 53 -20.28 -4.04 -16.47
C LEU A 53 -21.81 -4.03 -16.71
N PRO A 54 -22.26 -3.42 -17.83
CA PRO A 54 -23.68 -3.09 -18.02
C PRO A 54 -24.57 -4.31 -18.21
N GLU A 55 -24.02 -5.43 -18.70
CA GLU A 55 -24.79 -6.59 -19.12
C GLU A 55 -24.33 -7.86 -18.41
N LYS A 56 -25.22 -8.86 -18.34
CA LYS A 56 -24.87 -10.17 -17.81
C LYS A 56 -23.73 -10.79 -18.63
N GLY A 57 -22.63 -11.08 -17.96
CA GLY A 57 -21.45 -11.68 -18.59
C GLY A 57 -20.40 -10.68 -19.05
N SER A 58 -20.63 -9.37 -18.89
CA SER A 58 -19.56 -8.38 -18.97
C SER A 58 -18.46 -8.72 -17.96
N PHE A 59 -17.20 -8.59 -18.36
CA PHE A 59 -16.05 -8.81 -17.49
C PHE A 59 -14.98 -7.74 -17.75
N LYS A 60 -14.20 -7.43 -16.72
CA LYS A 60 -13.05 -6.54 -16.77
C LYS A 60 -11.88 -7.18 -16.03
N SER A 61 -10.69 -7.08 -16.59
CA SER A 61 -9.44 -7.47 -15.94
C SER A 61 -8.59 -6.22 -15.74
N THR A 62 -7.94 -6.11 -14.58
CA THR A 62 -7.05 -5.00 -14.17
C THR A 62 -5.67 -5.54 -13.86
#